data_AF-A0A961H0H5-F1
#
_entry.id   AF-A0A961H0H5-F1
#
_cell.length_a   1.000
_cell.length_b   1.000
_cell.length_c   1.000
_cell.angle_alpha   90.00
_cell.angle_beta   90.00
_cell.angle_gamma   90.00
#
_symmetry.space_group_name_H-M   'P 1'
#
loop_
_entity.id
_entity.type
_entity.pdbx_description
1 polymer ?
#
loop_
_entity_poly.entity_id
_entity_poly.type
_entity_poly.pdbx_seq_one_letter_code
_entity_poly.pdbx_strand_id
1 'polypeptide(L)' 'MIRAVLDTNVLLAALRSRQGASFEIISRYRKGEFALLISNTVLSE' A
#
# COMPACT_ATOMS: atom_id res chain seq x y z
N MET A 1 -9.73 -3.43 13.89
CA MET A 1 -9.49 -3.05 12.49
C MET A 1 -7.99 -2.82 12.32
N ILE A 2 -7.34 -3.52 11.38
CA ILE A 2 -5.91 -3.38 11.15
C ILE A 2 -5.66 -2.05 10.42
N ARG A 3 -4.68 -1.29 10.89
CA ARG A 3 -4.19 -0.07 10.23
C ARG A 3 -2.77 -0.34 9.77
N ALA A 4 -2.47 -0.04 8.51
CA ALA A 4 -1.15 -0.26 7.94
C ALA A 4 -0.58 1.05 7.39
N VAL A 5 0.70 1.28 7.66
CA VAL A 5 1.51 2.30 6.98
C VAL A 5 2.36 1.56 5.96
N LEU A 6 2.31 1.97 4.70
CA LEU A 6 3.11 1.38 3.64
C LEU A 6 4.28 2.31 3.30
N ASP A 7 5.44 1.70 3.07
CA ASP A 7 6.59 2.38 2.49
C ASP A 7 6.29 2.80 1.04
N THR A 8 6.84 3.94 0.63
CA THR A 8 6.69 4.48 -0.73
C THR A 8 7.10 3.48 -1.80
N ASN A 9 8.14 2.67 -1.57
CA ASN A 9 8.59 1.65 -2.52
C ASN A 9 7.57 0.54 -2.73
N VAL A 10 6.85 0.15 -1.66
CA VAL A 10 5.78 -0.87 -1.76
C VAL A 10 4.63 -0.32 -2.60
N LEU A 11 4.26 0.95 -2.40
CA LEU A 11 3.23 1.60 -3.21
C LEU A 11 3.65 1.71 -4.69
N LEU A 12 4.87 2.18 -4.96
CA LEU A 12 5.40 2.31 -6.31
C LEU A 12 5.50 0.95 -7.03
N ALA A 13 5.98 -0.08 -6.35
CA ALA A 13 6.04 -1.43 -6.90
C ALA A 13 4.64 -1.97 -7.23
N ALA A 14 3.66 -1.76 -6.35
CA ALA A 14 2.28 -2.17 -6.57
C ALA A 14 1.59 -1.44 -7.72
N LEU A 15 1.95 -0.17 -7.98
CA LEU A 15 1.42 0.61 -9.10
C LEU A 15 2.05 0.22 -10.44
N ARG A 16 3.32 -0.23 -10.43
CA ARG A 16 4.06 -0.61 -11.65
C ARG A 16 3.76 -2.02 -12.16
N SER A 17 3.28 -2.92 -11.31
CA SER A 17 3.02 -4.31 -11.66
C SER A 17 1.69 -4.81 -11.06
N ARG A 18 0.93 -5.58 -11.85
CA ARG A 18 -0.28 -6.29 -11.37
C ARG A 18 0.01 -7.68 -10.81
N GLN A 19 1.28 -7.98 -10.53
CA GLN A 19 1.75 -9.27 -10.06
C GLN A 19 2.73 -9.07 -8.90
N GLY A 20 2.76 -10.04 -7.98
CA GLY A 20 3.66 -10.05 -6.83
C GLY A 20 3.05 -9.48 -5.54
N ALA A 21 3.83 -9.55 -4.46
CA ALA A 21 3.37 -9.27 -3.10
C ALA A 21 2.87 -7.83 -2.92
N SER A 22 3.53 -6.84 -3.50
CA SER A 22 3.13 -5.43 -3.38
C SER A 22 1.75 -5.18 -3.98
N PHE A 23 1.45 -5.78 -5.14
CA PHE A 23 0.13 -5.69 -5.75
C PHE A 23 -0.94 -6.37 -4.90
N GLU A 24 -0.62 -7.54 -4.33
CA GLU A 24 -1.53 -8.26 -3.44
C GLU A 24 -1.86 -7.45 -2.18
N ILE A 25 -0.89 -6.73 -1.60
CA ILE A 25 -1.12 -5.85 -0.45
C ILE A 25 -2.16 -4.75 -0.79
N ILE A 26 -2.03 -4.11 -1.96
CA ILE A 26 -3.01 -3.09 -2.40
C ILE A 26 -4.37 -3.72 -2.76
N SER A 27 -4.39 -4.94 -3.31
CA SER A 27 -5.61 -5.68 -3.58
C SER A 27 -6.42 -5.95 -2.30
N ARG A 28 -5.74 -6.34 -1.21
CA ARG A 28 -6.35 -6.55 0.12
C ARG A 28 -6.84 -5.25 0.75
N TYR A 29 -6.10 -4.15 0.59
CA TYR A 29 -6.60 -2.82 0.96
C TYR A 29 -7.93 -2.51 0.24
N ARG A 30 -8.00 -2.74 -1.08
CA ARG A 30 -9.24 -2.51 -1.86
C ARG A 30 -10.41 -3.38 -1.42
N LYS A 31 -10.15 -4.56 -0.83
CA LYS A 31 -11.17 -5.44 -0.24
C LYS A 31 -11.59 -5.01 1.18
N GLY A 32 -10.98 -3.96 1.73
CA GLY A 32 -11.29 -3.45 3.07
C GLY A 32 -10.68 -4.27 4.20
N GLU A 33 -9.68 -5.12 3.92
CA GLU A 33 -9.05 -5.98 4.93
C GLU A 33 -8.24 -5.17 5.96
N PHE A 34 -7.78 -3.97 5.58
CA PHE A 34 -7.15 -3.00 6.47
C PHE A 34 -7.38 -1.57 5.98
N ALA A 35 -7.16 -0.60 6.88
CA ALA A 35 -7.14 0.82 6.53
C ALA A 35 -5.69 1.27 6.26
N LEU A 36 -5.46 1.88 5.10
CA LEU A 36 -4.18 2.48 4.74
C LEU A 36 -4.05 3.85 5.39
N LEU A 37 -2.95 4.07 6.10
CA LEU A 37 -2.55 5.37 6.64
C LEU A 37 -1.41 5.93 5.80
N ILE A 38 -1.59 7.14 5.28
CA ILE A 38 -0.54 7.90 4.58
C ILE A 38 -0.01 8.93 5.57
N SER A 39 1.26 8.81 5.95
CA SER A 39 1.96 9.84 6.71
C SER A 39 2.40 10.97 5.78
N ASN A 40 2.44 12.21 6.26
CA ASN A 40 2.91 13.36 5.46
C ASN A 40 4.35 13.17 4.94
N THR A 41 5.16 12.37 5.65
CA THR A 41 6.51 11.99 5.24
C THR A 41 6.54 11.13 3.98
N VAL A 42 5.58 10.22 3.81
CA VAL A 42 5.46 9.33 2.62
C VAL A 42 5.04 10.09 1.37
N LEU A 43 4.33 11.22 1.53
CA LEU A 43 3.92 12.06 0.40
C LEU A 43 5.08 12.90 -0.18
N SER A 44 6.19 13.02 0.55
CA SER A 44 7.31 13.91 0.21
C SER A 44 8.62 13.17 -0.16
N GLU A 45 8.61 11.85 -0.18
CA GLU A 45 9.70 11.01 -0.74
C GLU A 45 9.62 10.97 -2.28
#